data_AF-A0A7L2M5B4-F1
#
_entry.id   AF-A0A7L2M5B4-F1
#
_cell.length_a   1.000
_cell.length_b   1.000
_cell.length_c   1.000
_cell.angle_alpha   90.00
_cell.angle_beta   90.00
_cell.angle_gamma   90.00
#
_symmetry.space_group_name_H-M   'P 1'
#
loop_
_entity.id
_entity.type
_entity.pdbx_description
1 polymer ?
#
loop_
_entity_poly.entity_id
_entity_poly.type
_entity_poly.pdbx_seq_one_letter_code
_entity_poly.pdbx_strand_id
1 'polypeptide(L)'
;TNPAFKEVLSRIESHEDCRNLPMISFLILPMQRVTRLPLLMDTICQKTPKDSAKYENCKQALKEVSKVHPQVIPVYFQGKMEQQGHGQSDLQCDFLALQPFPLVSSSRWLVKRGELTAYVEDTGLFSKRTSKQQVYFFLFNDVLIITKKK
;
A
#
# COMPACT_ATOMS: atom_id res chain seq x y z
N THR A 1 22.98 11.23 12.75
CA THR A 1 23.05 9.86 13.31
C THR A 1 23.45 9.96 14.77
N ASN A 2 22.63 9.44 15.70
CA ASN A 2 22.91 9.52 17.14
C ASN A 2 23.68 8.26 17.60
N PRO A 3 24.99 8.36 17.90
CA PRO A 3 25.81 7.20 18.24
C PRO A 3 25.41 6.55 19.57
N ALA A 4 25.01 7.35 20.58
CA ALA A 4 24.55 6.84 21.87
C ALA A 4 23.27 6.00 21.72
N PHE A 5 22.35 6.43 20.85
CA PHE A 5 21.14 5.65 20.54
C PHE A 5 21.48 4.31 19.88
N LYS A 6 22.44 4.30 18.95
CA LYS A 6 22.85 3.08 18.23
C LYS A 6 23.50 2.05 19.18
N GLU A 7 24.29 2.51 20.14
CA GLU A 7 24.92 1.66 21.15
C GLU A 7 23.88 1.02 22.09
N VAL A 8 22.93 1.83 22.58
CA VAL A 8 21.81 1.32 23.40
C VAL A 8 20.96 0.33 22.63
N LEU A 9 20.68 0.61 21.35
CA LEU A 9 19.92 -0.29 20.48
C LEU A 9 20.63 -1.63 20.30
N SER A 10 21.93 -1.61 19.99
CA SER A 10 22.74 -2.83 19.83
C SER A 10 22.77 -3.68 21.10
N ARG A 11 22.80 -3.05 22.28
CA ARG A 11 22.75 -3.76 23.58
C ARG A 11 21.39 -4.44 23.81
N ILE A 12 20.30 -3.80 23.38
CA ILE A 12 18.95 -4.37 23.49
C ILE A 12 18.77 -5.52 22.50
N GLU A 13 19.23 -5.35 21.25
CA GLU A 13 19.13 -6.37 20.20
C GLU A 13 19.92 -7.64 20.52
N SER A 14 21.00 -7.54 21.31
CA SER A 14 21.81 -8.68 21.78
C SER A 14 21.16 -9.50 22.91
N HIS A 15 20.00 -9.07 23.44
CA HIS A 15 19.30 -9.83 24.47
C HIS A 15 18.77 -11.16 23.90
N GLU A 16 18.82 -12.24 24.69
CA GLU A 16 18.42 -13.59 24.23
C GLU A 16 16.95 -13.62 23.73
N ASP A 17 16.08 -12.87 24.39
CA ASP A 17 14.67 -12.73 24.00
C ASP A 17 14.48 -12.06 22.62
N CYS A 18 15.43 -11.20 22.22
CA CYS A 18 15.39 -10.54 20.92
C CYS A 18 15.89 -11.45 19.80
N ARG A 19 16.50 -12.60 20.11
CA ARG A 19 17.02 -13.58 19.14
C ARG A 19 17.89 -12.95 18.04
N ASN A 20 18.64 -11.89 18.38
CA ASN A 20 19.45 -11.10 17.45
C ASN A 20 18.65 -10.50 16.28
N LEU A 21 17.35 -10.26 16.44
CA LEU A 21 16.56 -9.54 15.46
C LEU A 21 16.71 -8.04 15.66
N PRO A 22 16.85 -7.26 14.57
CA PRO A 22 16.91 -5.81 14.68
C PRO A 22 15.56 -5.24 15.15
N MET A 23 15.56 -4.08 15.82
CA MET A 23 14.36 -3.44 16.36
C MET A 23 13.27 -3.27 15.30
N ILE A 24 13.66 -3.00 14.05
CA ILE A 24 12.74 -2.86 12.92
C ILE A 24 11.89 -4.13 12.68
N SER A 25 12.46 -5.32 12.93
CA SER A 25 11.76 -6.59 12.80
C SER A 25 10.64 -6.74 13.83
N PHE A 26 10.78 -6.14 15.02
CA PHE A 26 9.72 -6.10 16.03
C PHE A 26 8.67 -5.04 15.70
N LEU A 27 9.10 -3.88 15.22
CA LEU A 27 8.21 -2.76 14.85
C LEU A 27 7.29 -3.10 13.67
N ILE A 28 7.69 -4.02 12.78
CA ILE A 28 6.85 -4.45 11.65
C ILE A 28 5.83 -5.55 12.03
N LEU A 29 6.01 -6.25 13.16
CA LEU A 29 5.14 -7.37 13.57
C LEU A 29 3.64 -7.01 13.65
N PRO A 30 3.21 -5.86 14.20
CA PRO A 30 1.80 -5.53 14.27
C PRO A 30 1.13 -5.48 12.88
N MET A 31 1.82 -4.91 11.89
CA MET A 31 1.35 -4.89 10.50
C MET A 31 1.34 -6.27 9.84
N GLN A 32 2.31 -7.11 10.17
CA GLN A 32 2.31 -8.50 9.69
C GLN A 32 1.18 -9.32 10.32
N ARG A 33 0.85 -9.09 11.60
CA ARG A 33 -0.19 -9.82 12.31
C ARG A 33 -1.59 -9.44 11.83
N VAL A 34 -1.87 -8.15 11.69
CA VAL A 34 -3.21 -7.67 11.28
C VAL A 34 -3.59 -8.12 9.86
N THR A 35 -2.62 -8.31 8.97
CA THR A 35 -2.83 -8.82 7.61
C THR A 35 -2.91 -10.35 7.54
N ARG A 36 -2.30 -11.07 8.49
CA ARG A 36 -2.33 -12.53 8.58
C ARG A 36 -3.57 -13.09 9.26
N LEU A 37 -4.14 -12.39 10.23
CA LEU A 37 -5.30 -12.86 11.00
C LEU A 37 -6.50 -13.27 10.12
N PRO A 38 -6.91 -12.50 9.09
CA PRO A 38 -7.98 -12.93 8.19
C PRO A 38 -7.67 -14.24 7.45
N LEU A 39 -6.44 -14.41 6.96
CA LEU A 39 -6.00 -15.61 6.22
C LEU A 39 -5.99 -16.86 7.11
N LEU A 40 -5.53 -16.71 8.35
CA LEU A 40 -5.53 -17.79 9.33
C LEU A 40 -6.96 -18.17 9.72
N MET A 41 -7.83 -17.18 9.92
CA MET A 41 -9.20 -17.42 10.29
C MET A 41 -10.00 -18.09 9.17
N ASP A 42 -9.72 -17.73 7.92
CA ASP A 42 -10.28 -18.39 6.75
C ASP A 42 -9.82 -19.86 6.68
N THR A 43 -8.53 -20.11 6.90
CA THR A 43 -7.98 -21.48 6.94
C THR A 43 -8.63 -22.33 8.03
N ILE A 44 -8.87 -21.76 9.22
CA ILE A 44 -9.57 -22.43 10.32
C ILE A 44 -11.02 -22.74 9.92
N CYS A 45 -11.71 -21.78 9.31
CA CYS A 45 -13.08 -21.93 8.85
C CYS A 45 -13.19 -23.05 7.80
N GLN A 46 -12.27 -23.13 6.85
CA GLN A 46 -12.21 -24.19 5.83
C GLN A 46 -11.97 -25.59 6.41
N LYS A 47 -11.18 -25.69 7.49
CA LYS A 47 -10.87 -26.95 8.17
C LYS A 47 -11.92 -27.38 9.21
N THR A 48 -12.91 -26.54 9.50
CA THR A 48 -13.94 -26.82 10.50
C THR A 48 -15.15 -27.52 9.85
N PRO A 49 -15.69 -28.61 10.46
CA PRO A 49 -16.88 -29.28 9.94
C PRO A 49 -18.08 -28.33 9.86
N LYS A 50 -18.69 -28.24 8.67
CA LYS A 50 -19.78 -27.29 8.36
C LYS A 50 -21.03 -27.47 9.22
N ASP A 51 -21.25 -28.69 9.73
CA ASP A 51 -22.43 -29.04 10.54
C ASP A 51 -22.23 -28.75 12.04
N SER A 52 -21.13 -28.09 12.42
CA SER A 52 -20.84 -27.77 13.82
C SER A 52 -21.18 -26.33 14.17
N ALA A 53 -21.65 -26.10 15.40
CA ALA A 53 -21.81 -24.75 15.95
C ALA A 53 -20.49 -23.93 15.93
N LYS A 54 -19.34 -24.61 15.89
CA LYS A 54 -18.02 -23.99 15.77
C LYS A 54 -17.80 -23.34 14.39
N TYR A 55 -18.40 -23.88 13.32
CA TYR A 55 -18.30 -23.32 11.98
C TYR A 55 -18.96 -21.94 11.89
N GLU A 56 -20.17 -21.80 12.44
CA GLU A 56 -20.87 -20.51 12.46
C GLU A 56 -20.13 -19.46 13.31
N ASN A 57 -19.56 -19.87 14.45
CA ASN A 57 -18.69 -18.99 15.25
C ASN A 57 -17.43 -18.56 14.45
N CYS A 58 -16.80 -19.49 13.73
CA CYS A 58 -15.63 -19.18 12.90
C CYS A 58 -15.97 -18.22 11.76
N LYS A 59 -17.11 -18.41 11.11
CA LYS A 59 -17.60 -17.56 10.03
C LYS A 59 -17.92 -16.15 10.51
N GLN A 60 -18.55 -16.02 11.69
CA GLN A 60 -18.83 -14.72 12.29
C GLN A 60 -17.52 -13.99 12.67
N ALA A 61 -16.58 -14.69 13.29
CA ALA A 61 -15.30 -14.11 13.64
C ALA A 61 -14.43 -13.77 12.41
N LEU A 62 -14.46 -14.58 11.34
CA LEU A 62 -13.84 -14.23 10.05
C LEU A 62 -14.45 -12.95 9.47
N LYS A 63 -15.78 -12.79 9.54
CA LYS A 63 -16.47 -11.59 9.07
C LYS A 63 -16.01 -10.34 9.83
N GLU A 64 -15.89 -10.41 11.15
CA GLU A 64 -15.42 -9.28 11.96
C GLU A 64 -13.94 -8.97 11.72
N VAL A 65 -13.08 -9.99 11.67
CA VAL A 65 -11.65 -9.81 11.39
C VAL A 65 -11.42 -9.25 9.98
N SER A 66 -12.25 -9.62 9.00
CA SER A 66 -12.15 -9.11 7.64
C SER A 66 -12.50 -7.62 7.52
N LYS A 67 -13.28 -7.06 8.45
CA LYS A 67 -13.56 -5.61 8.50
C LYS A 67 -12.36 -4.76 8.92
N VAL A 68 -11.34 -5.36 9.52
CA VAL A 68 -10.13 -4.65 9.98
C VAL A 68 -9.23 -4.29 8.80
N HIS A 69 -9.18 -5.14 7.77
CA HIS A 69 -8.28 -4.97 6.63
C HIS A 69 -8.51 -3.65 5.84
N PRO A 70 -9.75 -3.27 5.49
CA PRO A 70 -10.03 -2.00 4.82
C PRO A 70 -9.71 -0.76 5.66
N GLN A 71 -9.63 -0.89 6.99
CA GLN A 71 -9.32 0.23 7.88
C GLN A 71 -7.82 0.43 8.06
N VAL A 72 -7.05 -0.67 8.07
CA VAL A 72 -5.63 -0.66 8.41
C VAL A 72 -4.74 -0.46 7.17
N ILE A 73 -5.16 -0.97 6.02
CA ILE A 73 -4.42 -0.83 4.76
C ILE A 73 -4.21 0.63 4.32
N PRO A 74 -5.24 1.49 4.30
CA PRO A 74 -5.08 2.90 3.91
C PRO A 74 -4.08 3.64 4.79
N VAL A 75 -4.20 3.46 6.11
CA VAL A 75 -3.34 4.11 7.12
C VAL A 75 -1.88 3.67 6.96
N TYR A 76 -1.65 2.39 6.65
CA TYR A 76 -0.31 1.88 6.35
C TYR A 76 0.31 2.54 5.11
N PHE A 77 -0.43 2.61 4.01
CA PHE A 77 0.05 3.20 2.77
C PHE A 77 0.27 4.72 2.92
N GLN A 78 -0.59 5.39 3.67
CA GLN A 78 -0.43 6.80 4.03
C GLN A 78 0.84 7.04 4.85
N GLY A 79 1.06 6.30 5.94
CA GLY A 79 2.27 6.45 6.75
C GLY A 79 3.56 6.08 6.00
N LYS A 80 3.50 5.11 5.08
CA LYS A 80 4.63 4.80 4.18
C LYS A 80 4.93 5.93 3.20
N MET A 81 3.90 6.62 2.69
CA MET A 81 4.05 7.77 1.80
C MET A 81 4.66 8.97 2.53
N GLU A 82 4.18 9.27 3.74
CA GLU A 82 4.73 10.35 4.58
C GLU A 82 6.23 10.14 4.86
N GLN A 83 6.66 8.90 5.09
CA GLN A 83 8.08 8.57 5.26
C GLN A 83 8.87 8.54 3.94
N GLN A 84 8.21 8.35 2.79
CA GLN A 84 8.81 8.41 1.45
C GLN A 84 8.59 9.77 0.77
N GLY A 85 8.54 10.86 1.55
CA GLY A 85 8.24 12.25 1.16
C GLY A 85 9.09 12.90 0.04
N HIS A 86 9.79 12.13 -0.78
CA HIS A 86 10.42 12.60 -2.03
C HIS A 86 9.50 12.46 -3.25
N GLY A 87 8.56 11.50 -3.29
CA GLY A 87 7.79 11.22 -4.50
C GLY A 87 6.66 12.21 -4.84
N GLN A 88 6.08 12.89 -3.83
CA GLN A 88 5.01 13.87 -4.06
C GLN A 88 5.54 15.27 -4.40
N SER A 89 6.66 15.67 -3.79
CA SER A 89 7.32 16.96 -4.00
C SER A 89 7.70 17.16 -5.47
N ASP A 90 8.32 16.13 -6.07
CA ASP A 90 8.75 16.17 -7.48
C ASP A 90 7.55 16.21 -8.44
N LEU A 91 6.48 15.48 -8.13
CA LEU A 91 5.25 15.49 -8.94
C LEU A 91 4.48 16.80 -8.84
N GLN A 92 4.47 17.42 -7.66
CA GLN A 92 3.77 18.66 -7.42
C GLN A 92 4.45 19.83 -8.14
N CYS A 93 5.78 19.83 -8.24
CA CYS A 93 6.54 20.80 -9.02
C CYS A 93 6.24 20.73 -10.53
N ASP A 94 6.08 19.54 -11.11
CA ASP A 94 5.80 19.39 -12.55
C ASP A 94 4.31 19.55 -12.91
N PHE A 95 3.38 19.17 -12.02
CA PHE A 95 1.94 19.17 -12.31
C PHE A 95 1.26 20.53 -12.07
N LEU A 96 1.74 21.33 -11.10
CA LEU A 96 1.19 22.67 -10.80
C LEU A 96 1.36 23.68 -11.94
N ALA A 97 2.17 23.35 -12.96
CA ALA A 97 2.33 24.18 -14.16
C ALA A 97 1.14 24.08 -15.15
N LEU A 98 0.26 23.07 -15.06
CA LEU A 98 -0.74 22.79 -16.10
C LEU A 98 -2.21 22.83 -15.66
N GLN A 99 -2.55 22.54 -14.41
CA GLN A 99 -3.91 22.71 -13.85
C GLN A 99 -3.86 22.80 -12.30
N PRO A 100 -4.73 23.60 -11.65
CA PRO A 100 -4.86 23.63 -10.19
C PRO A 100 -5.62 22.39 -9.69
N PHE A 101 -5.02 21.21 -9.79
CA PHE A 101 -5.49 20.02 -9.09
C PHE A 101 -4.72 19.89 -7.78
N PRO A 102 -5.38 19.89 -6.61
CA PRO A 102 -4.70 19.70 -5.34
C PRO A 102 -4.24 18.24 -5.27
N LEU A 103 -3.01 17.98 -5.71
CA LEU A 103 -2.39 16.65 -5.71
C LEU A 103 -2.30 16.09 -4.29
N VAL A 104 -2.08 16.98 -3.31
CA VAL A 104 -2.03 16.69 -1.89
C VAL A 104 -3.42 16.85 -1.27
N SER A 105 -3.99 15.74 -0.81
CA SER A 105 -5.20 15.69 0.01
C SER A 105 -4.88 14.80 1.21
N SER A 106 -5.45 15.12 2.38
CA SER A 106 -5.23 14.36 3.63
C SER A 106 -5.73 12.90 3.57
N SER A 107 -6.53 12.56 2.56
CA SER A 107 -7.09 11.22 2.32
C SER A 107 -6.53 10.52 1.09
N ARG A 108 -5.54 11.10 0.39
CA ARG A 108 -5.01 10.55 -0.87
C ARG A 108 -3.71 9.79 -0.65
N TRP A 109 -3.69 8.50 -1.02
CA TRP A 109 -2.47 7.68 -1.00
C TRP A 109 -2.17 7.04 -2.35
N LEU A 110 -0.89 6.94 -2.70
CA LEU A 110 -0.44 6.30 -3.93
C LEU A 110 -0.52 4.78 -3.77
N VAL A 111 -1.28 4.14 -4.66
CA VAL A 111 -1.44 2.69 -4.74
C VAL A 111 -0.34 2.09 -5.62
N LYS A 112 -0.04 2.70 -6.78
CA LYS A 112 0.97 2.20 -7.73
C LYS A 112 1.48 3.30 -8.65
N ARG A 113 2.72 3.18 -9.13
CA ARG A 113 3.27 4.01 -10.21
C ARG A 113 4.13 3.20 -11.16
N GLY A 114 4.30 3.67 -12.40
CA GLY A 114 5.20 3.04 -13.36
C GLY A 114 4.97 3.47 -14.81
N GLU A 115 5.74 2.87 -15.71
CA GLU A 115 5.61 3.07 -17.15
C GLU A 115 4.56 2.09 -17.74
N LEU A 116 3.72 2.60 -18.63
CA LEU A 116 2.74 1.83 -19.39
C LEU A 116 2.77 2.26 -20.86
N THR A 117 2.37 1.34 -21.73
CA THR A 117 2.08 1.65 -23.13
C THR A 117 0.58 1.87 -23.27
N ALA A 118 0.17 3.13 -23.45
CA ALA A 118 -1.20 3.47 -23.77
C ALA A 118 -1.46 3.30 -25.27
N TYR A 119 -2.61 2.72 -25.59
CA TYR A 119 -3.13 2.64 -26.95
C TYR A 119 -4.19 3.72 -27.11
N VAL A 120 -3.88 4.76 -27.87
CA VAL A 120 -4.82 5.85 -28.14
C VAL A 120 -5.40 5.61 -29.53
N GLU A 121 -6.73 5.55 -29.61
CA GLU A 121 -7.42 5.57 -30.90
C GLU A 121 -7.44 7.00 -31.41
N ASP A 122 -6.75 7.23 -32.53
CA ASP A 122 -6.83 8.51 -33.22
C ASP A 122 -8.15 8.52 -34.00
N THR A 123 -9.15 9.27 -33.52
CA THR A 123 -10.41 9.49 -34.23
C THR A 123 -10.23 10.53 -35.35
N GLY A 124 -9.30 10.25 -36.26
CA GLY A 124 -9.20 10.96 -37.52
C GLY A 124 -10.21 10.41 -38.53
N LEU A 125 -10.93 11.29 -39.21
CA LEU A 125 -12.03 10.98 -40.14
C LEU A 125 -11.71 9.96 -41.27
N PHE A 126 -10.45 9.53 -41.46
CA PHE A 126 -10.04 8.67 -42.58
C PHE A 126 -9.12 7.49 -42.25
N SER A 127 -8.81 7.20 -40.98
CA SER A 127 -8.10 5.95 -40.62
C SER A 127 -8.15 5.68 -39.12
N LYS A 128 -8.71 4.54 -38.72
CA LYS A 128 -8.61 4.03 -37.34
C LYS A 128 -7.18 3.50 -37.13
N ARG A 129 -6.24 4.39 -36.79
CA ARG A 129 -4.87 4.01 -36.44
C ARG A 129 -4.73 4.03 -34.92
N THR A 130 -4.48 2.87 -34.33
CA THR A 130 -4.16 2.77 -32.92
C THR A 130 -2.70 3.19 -32.72
N SER A 131 -2.47 4.33 -32.08
CA SER A 131 -1.12 4.82 -31.79
C SER A 131 -0.65 4.28 -30.43
N LYS A 132 0.57 3.73 -30.39
CA LYS A 132 1.22 3.27 -29.16
C LYS A 132 2.00 4.43 -28.56
N GLN A 133 1.63 4.85 -27.35
CA GLN A 133 2.34 5.90 -26.62
C GLN A 133 2.86 5.39 -25.28
N GLN A 134 4.15 5.62 -25.01
CA GLN A 134 4.69 5.41 -23.67
C GLN A 134 4.22 6.54 -22.74
N VAL A 135 3.62 6.15 -21.63
CA VAL A 135 3.11 7.05 -20.59
C VAL A 135 3.61 6.59 -19.23
N TYR A 136 3.72 7.50 -18.29
CA TYR A 136 3.96 7.17 -16.89
C TYR A 136 2.69 7.43 -16.10
N PHE A 137 2.31 6.54 -15.19
CA PHE A 137 1.08 6.69 -14.42
C PHE A 137 1.33 6.74 -12.91
N PHE A 138 0.42 7.40 -12.21
CA PHE A 138 0.32 7.45 -10.77
C PHE A 138 -1.11 7.11 -10.39
N LEU A 139 -1.31 5.90 -9.85
CA LEU A 139 -2.59 5.44 -9.35
C LEU A 139 -2.69 5.77 -7.88
N PHE A 140 -3.56 6.70 -7.53
CA PHE A 140 -4.00 6.95 -6.16
C PHE A 140 -5.27 6.16 -5.84
N ASN A 141 -5.71 6.20 -4.58
CA ASN A 141 -6.94 5.56 -4.13
C ASN A 141 -8.22 6.16 -4.73
N ASP A 142 -8.20 7.44 -5.11
CA ASP A 142 -9.34 8.18 -5.65
C ASP A 142 -9.14 8.65 -7.10
N VAL A 143 -7.89 8.78 -7.55
CA VAL A 143 -7.52 9.41 -8.83
C VAL A 143 -6.44 8.59 -9.55
N LEU A 144 -6.52 8.50 -10.87
CA LEU A 144 -5.44 8.02 -11.73
C LEU A 144 -4.89 9.18 -12.55
N ILE A 145 -3.59 9.46 -12.41
CA ILE A 145 -2.90 10.49 -13.19
C ILE A 145 -2.04 9.80 -14.24
N ILE A 146 -2.15 10.25 -15.48
CA ILE A 146 -1.33 9.76 -16.60
C ILE A 146 -0.52 10.95 -17.11
N THR A 147 0.80 10.81 -17.11
CA THR A 147 1.73 11.80 -17.63
C THR A 147 2.36 11.28 -18.92
N LYS A 148 2.67 12.21 -19.82
CA LYS A 148 3.45 11.95 -21.04
C LYS A 148 4.85 12.51 -20.80
N LYS A 149 5.88 11.71 -21.03
CA LYS A 149 7.26 12.20 -21.01
C LYS A 149 7.42 13.22 -22.13
N LYS A 150 7.91 14.42 -21.81
CA LYS A 150 8.29 15.43 -22.81
C LYS A 150 9.54 14.98 -23.56
#